data_AF-A0A936IZW1-F1
#
_entry.id   AF-A0A936IZW1-F1
#
_cell.length_a   1.000
_cell.length_b   1.000
_cell.length_c   1.000
_cell.angle_alpha   90.00
_cell.angle_beta   90.00
_cell.angle_gamma   90.00
#
_symmetry.space_group_name_H-M   'P 1'
#
loop_
_entity.id
_entity.type
_entity.pdbx_description
1 polymer ?
#
loop_
_entity_poly.entity_id
_entity_poly.type
_entity_poly.pdbx_seq_one_letter_code
_entity_poly.pdbx_strand_id
1 'polypeptide(L)' 'MTESETNSSTSNGGLKAAVMSELDEPLWAVISFDRVESSGVSYAEASELIEKLNKEGVAGLCIVTIDAAERAKH' A
#
# COMPACT_ATOMS: atom_id res chain seq x y z
N MET A 1 21.56 19.07 -45.30
CA MET A 1 21.32 18.62 -43.91
C MET A 1 21.82 19.70 -42.96
N THR A 2 20.93 20.55 -42.48
CA THR A 2 21.15 21.39 -41.29
C THR A 2 19.78 21.58 -40.64
N GLU A 3 19.45 20.69 -39.72
CA GLU A 3 18.26 20.82 -38.88
C GLU A 3 18.65 21.68 -37.69
N SER A 4 18.30 22.96 -37.78
CA SER A 4 18.24 23.86 -36.64
C SER A 4 16.90 23.60 -35.95
N GLU A 5 16.92 22.89 -34.81
CA GLU A 5 15.78 22.87 -33.91
C GLU A 5 16.18 23.49 -32.58
N THR A 6 15.81 24.77 -32.47
CA THR A 6 15.62 25.42 -31.18
C THR A 6 14.22 25.09 -30.72
N ASN A 7 14.08 24.35 -29.62
CA ASN A 7 12.83 24.36 -28.88
C ASN A 7 13.10 24.44 -27.38
N SER A 8 13.19 25.68 -26.91
CA SER A 8 12.79 26.00 -25.54
C SER A 8 11.28 26.09 -25.51
N SER A 9 10.63 25.12 -24.86
CA SER A 9 9.22 25.21 -24.50
C SER A 9 9.05 24.78 -23.05
N THR A 10 9.17 25.79 -22.18
CA THR A 10 8.35 26.05 -21.00
C THR A 10 8.04 24.89 -20.04
N SER A 11 8.78 24.86 -18.93
CA SER A 11 8.45 24.14 -17.70
C SER A 11 7.19 24.73 -17.04
N ASN A 12 6.03 24.16 -17.36
CA ASN A 12 4.83 24.34 -16.55
C ASN A 12 4.89 23.35 -15.38
N GLY A 13 5.50 23.78 -14.27
CA GLY A 13 5.43 23.13 -12.97
C GLY A 13 4.02 23.23 -12.39
N GLY A 14 3.07 22.48 -12.97
CA GLY A 14 1.86 22.11 -12.25
C GLY A 14 2.29 21.19 -11.12
N LEU A 15 1.88 21.49 -9.88
CA LEU A 15 1.98 20.55 -8.78
C LEU A 15 1.35 19.24 -9.25
N LYS A 16 2.19 18.28 -9.63
CA LYS A 16 1.80 16.88 -9.67
C LYS A 16 1.49 16.59 -8.22
N ALA A 17 0.21 16.68 -7.84
CA ALA A 17 -0.26 16.11 -6.60
C ALA A 17 0.41 14.73 -6.57
N ALA A 18 1.34 14.54 -5.64
CA ALA A 18 1.98 13.25 -5.49
C ALA A 18 0.81 12.30 -5.32
N VAL A 19 0.56 11.47 -6.33
CA VAL A 19 -0.48 10.45 -6.26
C VAL A 19 0.03 9.53 -5.16
N MET A 20 -0.39 9.80 -3.92
CA MET A 20 -0.17 8.90 -2.82
C MET A 20 -0.84 7.60 -3.23
N SER A 21 -0.06 6.53 -3.26
CA SER A 21 -0.58 5.25 -3.66
C SER A 21 -1.55 4.80 -2.57
N GLU A 22 -2.67 4.19 -2.92
CA GLU A 22 -3.60 3.58 -1.96
C GLU A 22 -2.87 2.58 -1.02
N LEU A 23 -1.76 2.03 -1.49
CA LEU A 23 -0.86 1.16 -0.72
C LEU A 23 -0.19 1.86 0.48
N ASP A 24 0.03 3.18 0.38
CA ASP A 24 0.63 4.00 1.44
C ASP A 24 -0.43 4.49 2.44
N GLU A 25 -1.71 4.34 2.11
CA GLU A 25 -2.80 4.75 3.00
C GLU A 25 -2.98 3.75 4.16
N PRO A 26 -3.33 4.22 5.36
CA PRO A 26 -3.55 3.38 6.54
C PRO A 26 -4.92 2.69 6.49
N LEU A 27 -5.23 2.01 5.38
CA LEU A 27 -6.50 1.32 5.13
C LEU A 27 -6.39 -0.20 5.16
N TRP A 28 -5.18 -0.72 5.37
CA TRP A 28 -4.90 -2.14 5.36
C TRP A 28 -4.95 -2.74 6.76
N ALA A 29 -5.24 -4.03 6.79
CA ALA A 29 -5.29 -4.86 7.97
C ALA A 29 -4.69 -6.23 7.66
N VAL A 30 -3.99 -6.80 8.63
CA VAL A 30 -3.50 -8.17 8.57
C VAL A 30 -4.39 -9.01 9.47
N ILE A 31 -5.00 -10.04 8.90
CA ILE A 31 -5.82 -11.00 9.63
C ILE A 31 -5.15 -12.38 9.57
N SER A 32 -5.31 -13.13 10.65
CA SER A 32 -5.09 -14.57 10.69
C SER A 32 -6.43 -15.30 10.62
N PHE A 33 -6.41 -16.62 10.68
CA PHE A 33 -7.66 -17.41 10.75
C PHE A 33 -8.50 -17.11 12.00
N ASP A 34 -7.84 -16.74 13.10
CA ASP A 34 -8.48 -16.62 14.42
C ASP A 34 -8.88 -15.17 14.72
N ARG A 35 -8.12 -14.18 14.23
CA ARG A 35 -8.34 -12.77 14.58
C ARG A 35 -7.71 -11.78 13.60
N VAL A 36 -8.04 -10.51 13.82
CA VAL A 36 -7.29 -9.39 13.25
C VAL A 36 -5.99 -9.22 14.05
N GLU A 37 -4.85 -9.37 13.39
CA GLU A 37 -3.52 -9.21 14.00
C GLU A 37 -3.08 -7.75 14.01
N SER A 38 -3.45 -6.98 12.98
CA SER A 38 -3.25 -5.52 12.94
C SER A 38 -4.21 -4.86 11.95
N SER A 39 -4.50 -3.58 12.14
CA SER A 39 -5.38 -2.76 11.29
C SER A 39 -4.94 -1.31 11.30
N GLY A 40 -5.20 -0.57 10.22
CA GLY A 40 -4.81 0.84 10.12
C GLY A 40 -3.36 1.03 9.73
N VAL A 41 -2.81 0.07 8.98
CA VAL A 41 -1.41 0.07 8.53
C VAL A 41 -1.34 0.33 7.03
N SER A 42 -0.19 0.79 6.55
CA SER A 42 0.12 0.76 5.12
C SER A 42 0.29 -0.68 4.63
N TYR A 43 0.21 -0.89 3.32
CA TYR A 43 0.44 -2.20 2.72
C TYR A 43 1.88 -2.69 2.95
N ALA A 44 2.86 -1.78 2.97
CA ALA A 44 4.25 -2.10 3.27
C ALA A 44 4.41 -2.65 4.70
N GLU A 45 3.86 -1.94 5.69
CA GLU A 45 3.85 -2.40 7.09
C GLU A 45 3.08 -3.72 7.26
N ALA A 46 1.96 -3.88 6.56
CA ALA A 46 1.20 -5.14 6.56
C ALA A 46 2.03 -6.31 6.00
N SER A 47 2.83 -6.06 4.96
CA SER A 47 3.70 -7.07 4.35
C SER A 47 4.81 -7.50 5.29
N GLU A 48 5.48 -6.55 5.95
CA GLU A 48 6.49 -6.84 6.98
C GLU A 48 5.89 -7.62 8.14
N LEU A 49 4.66 -7.27 8.55
CA LEU A 49 3.96 -7.97 9.61
C LEU A 49 3.61 -9.41 9.22
N ILE A 50 3.16 -9.66 7.99
CA ILE A 50 2.94 -11.03 7.49
C ILE A 50 4.24 -11.84 7.56
N GLU A 51 5.37 -11.30 7.10
CA GLU A 51 6.63 -12.03 7.16
C GLU A 51 7.04 -12.38 8.59
N LYS A 52 6.85 -11.44 9.52
CA LYS A 52 7.12 -11.66 10.94
C LYS A 52 6.24 -12.76 11.51
N LEU A 53 4.92 -12.67 11.33
CA LEU A 53 3.96 -13.63 11.85
C LEU A 53 4.14 -15.02 11.23
N ASN A 54 4.48 -15.07 9.94
CA ASN A 54 4.80 -16.32 9.25
C ASN A 54 6.05 -16.99 9.85
N LYS A 55 7.08 -16.22 10.22
CA LYS A 55 8.27 -16.74 10.94
C LYS A 55 7.92 -17.22 12.36
N GLU A 56 6.92 -16.61 12.99
CA GLU A 56 6.38 -17.04 14.29
C GLU A 56 5.46 -18.26 14.18
N GLY A 57 5.20 -18.76 12.96
CA GLY A 57 4.39 -19.96 12.71
C GLY A 57 2.88 -19.70 12.67
N VAL A 58 2.45 -18.44 12.56
CA VAL A 58 1.03 -18.09 12.43
C VAL A 58 0.56 -18.44 11.03
N ALA A 59 -0.45 -19.31 10.94
CA ALA A 59 -1.04 -19.74 9.68
C ALA A 59 -2.26 -18.88 9.30
N GLY A 60 -2.61 -18.90 8.01
CA GLY A 60 -3.82 -18.22 7.50
C GLY A 60 -3.70 -16.69 7.46
N LEU A 61 -2.50 -16.16 7.25
CA LEU A 61 -2.24 -14.72 7.18
C LEU A 61 -2.69 -14.14 5.84
N CYS A 62 -3.50 -13.08 5.89
CA CYS A 62 -3.93 -12.32 4.72
C CYS A 62 -3.88 -10.81 4.99
N ILE A 63 -3.46 -10.03 3.97
CA ILE A 63 -3.65 -8.59 3.94
C ILE A 63 -5.00 -8.31 3.30
N VAL A 64 -5.85 -7.58 4.01
CA VAL A 64 -7.17 -7.17 3.57
C VAL A 64 -7.37 -5.69 3.90
N THR A 65 -8.42 -5.07 3.36
CA THR A 65 -8.81 -3.74 3.83
C THR A 65 -9.45 -3.82 5.22
N ILE A 66 -9.42 -2.73 5.98
CA ILE A 66 -10.05 -2.66 7.32
C ILE A 66 -11.52 -3.07 7.24
N ASP A 67 -12.27 -2.59 6.25
CA ASP A 67 -13.67 -2.95 6.06
C ASP A 67 -13.88 -4.46 5.87
N ALA A 68 -12.94 -5.13 5.18
CA ALA A 68 -12.98 -6.58 5.01
C ALA A 68 -12.62 -7.32 6.31
N ALA A 69 -11.64 -6.81 7.07
CA ALA A 69 -11.28 -7.36 8.38
C ALA A 69 -12.43 -7.24 9.38
N GLU A 70 -13.21 -6.15 9.35
CA GLU A 70 -14.39 -5.99 10.21
C GLU A 70 -15.49 -7.01 9.87
N ARG A 71 -15.69 -7.31 8.59
CA ARG A 71 -16.64 -8.35 8.14
C ARG A 71 -16.16 -9.77 8.46
N ALA A 72 -14.86 -9.98 8.62
CA ALA A 72 -14.29 -11.28 8.92
C ALA A 72 -14.42 -11.70 10.40
N LYS A 73 -14.81 -10.79 11.31
CA LYS A 73 -15.08 -11.10 12.72
C LYS A 73 -16.39 -11.88 12.84
N HIS A 74 -16.31 -13.22 12.84
CA HIS A 74 -17.45 -14.12 13.01
C HIS A 74 -17.27 -15.07 14.19
#